data_AF-A0A0C3GPJ4-F1
#
_entry.id   AF-A0A0C3GPJ4-F1
#
_cell.length_a   1.000
_cell.length_b   1.000
_cell.length_c   1.000
_cell.angle_alpha   90.00
_cell.angle_beta   90.00
_cell.angle_gamma   90.00
#
_symmetry.space_group_name_H-M   'P 1'
#
loop_
_entity.id
_entity.type
_entity.pdbx_description
1 polymer ?
#
loop_
_entity_poly.entity_id
_entity_poly.type
_entity_poly.pdbx_seq_one_letter_code
_entity_poly.pdbx_strand_id
1 'polypeptide(L)'
;MNPALPPLPALPANPSAALAALAAMPVVRAPAVRLTRIAGVNVARSGNLEALYGQAVGTAAVNAPCAHCARNQGPWTLCVTVPGQLRGSCANCHFNSEGARCSFRAPVGPPPPPPALAAAINAAWAAQSQPPGLPPIGSRPPPPPNAGPGPRPPRRLAAAAITTTPLPGAGPAAARAPATTGQIRRPRAAADAAGPETLSGFLEEARGLTRAERSALTAQLHLRLAALAAANAEEEEEEEEEEEEE
;
A
#
# COMPACT_ATOMS: atom_id res chain seq x y z
N MET A 1 -18.65 9.97 -24.94
CA MET A 1 -17.28 10.42 -25.29
C MET A 1 -16.36 9.93 -24.18
N ASN A 2 -15.33 9.14 -24.49
CA ASN A 2 -14.40 8.67 -23.47
C ASN A 2 -13.55 9.86 -23.02
N PRO A 3 -13.53 10.26 -21.73
CA PRO A 3 -12.70 11.37 -21.29
C PRO A 3 -11.23 11.07 -21.59
N ALA A 4 -10.53 12.05 -22.16
CA ALA A 4 -9.11 11.91 -22.46
C ALA A 4 -8.35 11.63 -21.15
N LEU A 5 -7.65 10.49 -21.08
CA LEU A 5 -6.85 10.15 -19.90
C LEU A 5 -5.71 11.16 -19.75
N PRO A 6 -5.40 11.61 -18.51
CA PRO A 6 -4.30 12.53 -18.29
C PRO A 6 -2.96 11.90 -18.73
N PRO A 7 -2.04 12.68 -19.30
CA PRO A 7 -0.76 12.16 -19.74
C PRO A 7 0.07 11.67 -18.55
N LEU A 8 0.72 10.52 -18.73
CA LEU A 8 1.70 10.02 -17.76
C LEU A 8 2.98 10.88 -17.80
N PRO A 9 3.74 10.96 -16.68
CA PRO A 9 5.00 11.67 -16.65
C PRO A 9 5.96 11.13 -17.71
N ALA A 10 6.76 12.01 -18.32
CA ALA A 10 7.71 11.62 -19.35
C ALA A 10 8.75 10.61 -18.84
N LEU A 11 9.19 9.71 -19.72
CA LEU A 11 10.22 8.75 -19.41
C LEU A 11 11.57 9.44 -19.15
N PRO A 12 12.37 8.95 -18.19
CA PRO A 12 13.74 9.43 -18.01
C PRO A 12 14.60 9.03 -19.22
N ALA A 13 15.73 9.72 -19.44
CA ALA A 13 16.62 9.47 -20.58
C ALA A 13 17.12 8.01 -20.66
N ASN A 14 17.31 7.36 -19.51
CA ASN A 14 17.72 5.97 -19.40
C ASN A 14 16.68 5.18 -18.58
N PRO A 15 15.55 4.79 -19.17
CA PRO A 15 14.53 4.04 -18.45
C PRO A 15 15.01 2.61 -18.19
N SER A 16 14.54 2.01 -17.09
CA SER A 16 14.74 0.57 -16.88
C SER A 16 14.00 -0.21 -17.97
N ALA A 17 14.47 -1.43 -18.27
CA ALA A 17 13.78 -2.30 -19.23
C ALA A 17 12.31 -2.55 -18.86
N ALA A 18 12.01 -2.66 -17.55
CA ALA A 18 10.65 -2.82 -17.05
C ALA A 18 9.81 -1.56 -17.31
N LEU A 19 10.35 -0.37 -17.04
CA LEU A 19 9.64 0.89 -17.28
C LEU A 19 9.38 1.11 -18.78
N ALA A 20 10.36 0.83 -19.63
CA ALA A 20 10.22 0.91 -21.08
C ALA A 20 9.13 -0.04 -21.59
N ALA A 21 9.10 -1.28 -21.08
CA ALA A 21 8.08 -2.25 -21.44
C ALA A 21 6.67 -1.82 -20.98
N LEU A 22 6.54 -1.23 -19.79
CA LEU A 22 5.27 -0.70 -19.30
C LEU A 22 4.80 0.52 -20.12
N ALA A 23 5.71 1.40 -20.52
CA ALA A 23 5.37 2.59 -21.30
C ALA A 23 4.94 2.28 -22.74
N ALA A 24 5.32 1.11 -23.26
CA ALA A 24 4.85 0.62 -24.55
C ALA A 24 3.42 0.04 -24.51
N MET A 25 2.86 -0.19 -23.31
CA MET A 25 1.50 -0.72 -23.16
C MET A 25 0.44 0.39 -23.24
N PRO A 26 -0.77 0.10 -23.74
CA PRO A 26 -1.84 1.09 -23.80
C PRO A 26 -2.26 1.52 -22.39
N VAL A 27 -2.38 2.83 -22.18
CA VAL A 27 -2.89 3.40 -20.94
C VAL A 27 -4.40 3.18 -20.89
N VAL A 28 -4.87 2.46 -19.87
CA VAL A 28 -6.28 2.09 -19.72
C VAL A 28 -6.97 2.82 -18.57
N ARG A 29 -6.21 3.48 -17.68
CA ARG A 29 -6.78 4.21 -16.54
C ARG A 29 -5.88 5.33 -16.04
N ALA A 30 -6.49 6.31 -15.40
CA ALA A 30 -5.80 7.30 -14.59
C ALA A 30 -5.47 6.72 -13.20
N PRO A 31 -4.20 6.79 -12.73
CA PRO A 31 -3.83 6.35 -11.38
C PRO A 31 -4.48 7.20 -10.28
N ALA A 32 -5.51 6.67 -9.61
CA ALA A 32 -6.15 7.34 -8.47
C ALA A 32 -5.37 7.10 -7.17
N VAL A 33 -4.82 8.18 -6.60
CA VAL A 33 -4.06 8.17 -5.34
C VAL A 33 -5.01 8.28 -4.15
N ARG A 34 -4.73 7.56 -3.07
CA ARG A 34 -5.47 7.65 -1.80
C ARG A 34 -5.22 9.01 -1.16
N LEU A 35 -6.28 9.67 -0.68
CA LEU A 35 -6.19 10.98 0.00
C LEU A 35 -5.15 10.99 1.13
N THR A 36 -5.10 9.91 1.93
CA THR A 36 -4.14 9.73 3.03
C THR A 36 -2.68 9.63 2.61
N ARG A 37 -2.39 9.55 1.30
CA ARG A 37 -1.05 9.29 0.75
C ARG A 37 -0.60 10.33 -0.27
N ILE A 38 -1.40 11.35 -0.58
CA ILE A 38 -1.09 12.36 -1.62
C ILE A 38 0.30 12.99 -1.42
N ALA A 39 0.61 13.43 -0.20
CA ALA A 39 1.89 14.07 0.11
C ALA A 39 3.11 13.13 0.05
N GLY A 40 2.90 11.81 -0.02
CA GLY A 40 3.95 10.78 0.09
C GLY A 40 4.31 10.07 -1.22
N VAL A 41 3.66 10.39 -2.34
CA VAL A 41 3.89 9.70 -3.62
C VAL A 41 5.12 10.28 -4.33
N ASN A 42 6.30 9.73 -4.03
CA ASN A 42 7.54 10.10 -4.72
C ASN A 42 7.75 9.23 -5.97
N VAL A 43 7.46 9.77 -7.15
CA VAL A 43 7.66 9.11 -8.46
C VAL A 43 9.03 9.39 -9.09
N ALA A 44 9.92 10.13 -8.43
CA ALA A 44 11.28 10.34 -8.92
C ALA A 44 12.15 9.07 -8.82
N ARG A 45 11.77 8.11 -7.96
CA ARG A 45 12.44 6.82 -7.87
C ARG A 45 11.95 5.90 -8.99
N SER A 46 12.87 5.30 -9.73
CA SER A 46 12.56 4.42 -10.88
C SER A 46 11.53 3.33 -10.56
N GLY A 47 11.67 2.61 -9.44
CA GLY A 47 10.69 1.59 -9.04
C GLY A 47 9.30 2.14 -8.70
N ASN A 48 9.22 3.38 -8.21
CA ASN A 48 7.93 4.02 -7.96
C ASN A 48 7.30 4.54 -9.26
N LEU A 49 8.12 4.97 -10.22
CA LEU A 49 7.68 5.32 -11.56
C LEU A 49 7.16 4.10 -12.32
N GLU A 50 7.85 2.95 -12.22
CA GLU A 50 7.35 1.67 -12.73
C GLU A 50 6.00 1.30 -12.12
N ALA A 51 5.84 1.49 -10.82
CA ALA A 51 4.56 1.23 -10.15
C ALA A 51 3.44 2.16 -10.66
N LEU A 52 3.74 3.45 -10.89
CA LEU A 52 2.78 4.40 -11.47
C LEU A 52 2.34 3.97 -12.87
N TYR A 53 3.29 3.64 -13.75
CA TYR A 53 2.98 3.14 -15.08
C TYR A 53 2.19 1.85 -15.02
N GLY A 54 2.56 0.92 -14.13
CA GLY A 54 1.83 -0.32 -13.90
C GLY A 54 0.39 -0.08 -13.44
N GLN A 55 0.15 0.95 -12.63
CA GLN A 55 -1.20 1.35 -12.24
C GLN A 55 -2.02 1.82 -13.45
N ALA A 56 -1.39 2.49 -14.42
CA ALA A 56 -2.06 3.08 -15.57
C ALA A 56 -2.38 2.06 -16.69
N VAL A 57 -1.51 1.07 -16.91
CA VAL A 57 -1.62 0.09 -18.01
C VAL A 57 -2.14 -1.27 -17.58
N GLY A 58 -2.10 -1.58 -16.29
CA GLY A 58 -2.43 -2.91 -15.79
C GLY A 58 -3.91 -3.23 -15.74
N THR A 59 -4.23 -4.37 -15.14
CA THR A 59 -5.59 -4.87 -14.89
C THR A 59 -5.92 -4.78 -13.40
N ALA A 60 -7.11 -4.26 -13.06
CA ALA A 60 -7.55 -4.25 -11.67
C ALA A 60 -7.88 -5.68 -11.25
N ALA A 61 -7.55 -6.04 -10.00
CA ALA A 61 -8.02 -7.30 -9.44
C ALA A 61 -9.54 -7.29 -9.36
N VAL A 62 -10.20 -8.17 -10.13
CA VAL A 62 -11.67 -8.24 -10.23
C VAL A 62 -12.29 -8.91 -8.99
N ASN A 63 -11.69 -10.00 -8.51
CA ASN A 63 -12.28 -10.80 -7.43
C ASN A 63 -11.95 -10.23 -6.04
N ALA A 64 -10.66 -10.07 -5.75
CA ALA A 64 -10.20 -9.56 -4.45
C ALA A 64 -8.81 -8.90 -4.59
N PRO A 65 -8.53 -7.79 -3.88
CA PRO A 65 -7.19 -7.23 -3.82
C PRO A 65 -6.23 -8.18 -3.09
N CYS A 66 -4.92 -7.99 -3.27
CA CYS A 66 -3.94 -8.79 -2.52
C CYS A 66 -4.05 -8.51 -1.01
N ALA A 67 -3.60 -9.46 -0.17
CA ALA A 67 -3.72 -9.36 1.30
C ALA A 67 -3.05 -8.12 1.91
N HIS A 68 -2.07 -7.52 1.23
CA HIS A 68 -1.47 -6.25 1.64
C HIS A 68 -2.36 -5.06 1.27
N CYS A 69 -2.86 -5.01 0.04
CA CYS A 69 -3.78 -3.96 -0.44
C CYS A 69 -5.15 -4.00 0.26
N ALA A 70 -5.63 -5.18 0.64
CA ALA A 70 -6.86 -5.34 1.43
C ALA A 70 -6.80 -4.59 2.78
N ARG A 71 -5.60 -4.34 3.29
CA ARG A 71 -5.34 -3.53 4.50
C ARG A 71 -5.09 -2.05 4.17
N ASN A 72 -5.55 -1.59 3.00
CA ASN A 72 -5.38 -0.23 2.53
C ASN A 72 -3.93 0.25 2.42
N GLN A 73 -3.02 -0.68 2.11
CA GLN A 73 -1.61 -0.37 1.91
C GLN A 73 -1.28 -0.05 0.44
N GLY A 74 -0.27 0.81 0.27
CA GLY A 74 0.12 1.38 -1.02
C GLY A 74 -0.49 2.78 -1.25
N PRO A 75 -0.01 3.50 -2.28
CA PRO A 75 -0.47 4.86 -2.55
C PRO A 75 -1.77 4.93 -3.36
N TRP A 76 -2.13 3.92 -4.15
CA TRP A 76 -3.30 3.95 -5.02
C TRP A 76 -4.51 3.22 -4.44
N THR A 77 -5.70 3.63 -4.85
CA THR A 77 -6.97 3.05 -4.40
C THR A 77 -7.14 1.61 -4.90
N LEU A 78 -6.83 1.37 -6.18
CA LEU A 78 -7.01 0.06 -6.83
C LEU A 78 -5.78 -0.84 -6.73
N CYS A 79 -6.00 -2.14 -6.50
CA CYS A 79 -4.97 -3.16 -6.58
C CYS A 79 -4.83 -3.64 -8.03
N VAL A 80 -3.74 -3.23 -8.70
CA VAL A 80 -3.54 -3.45 -10.15
C VAL A 80 -2.33 -4.35 -10.38
N THR A 81 -2.48 -5.34 -11.25
CA THR A 81 -1.40 -6.24 -11.69
C THR A 81 -1.14 -6.09 -13.18
N VAL A 82 0.12 -6.28 -13.56
CA VAL A 82 0.55 -6.32 -14.96
C VAL A 82 1.26 -7.65 -15.20
N PRO A 83 0.70 -8.57 -16.01
CA PRO A 83 1.32 -9.86 -16.31
C PRO A 83 2.75 -9.71 -16.82
N GLY A 84 3.67 -10.54 -16.31
CA GLY A 84 5.08 -10.52 -16.70
C GLY A 84 5.89 -9.32 -16.22
N GLN A 85 5.27 -8.33 -15.57
CA GLN A 85 5.93 -7.13 -15.05
C GLN A 85 5.91 -7.10 -13.52
N LEU A 86 6.58 -6.10 -12.93
CA LEU A 86 6.61 -5.82 -11.48
C LEU A 86 6.99 -7.05 -10.63
N ARG A 87 7.76 -7.99 -11.21
CA ARG A 87 8.15 -9.28 -10.61
C ARG A 87 6.96 -10.08 -10.07
N GLY A 88 5.81 -9.98 -10.74
CA GLY A 88 4.56 -10.65 -10.35
C GLY A 88 3.82 -10.02 -9.17
N SER A 89 4.25 -8.86 -8.66
CA SER A 89 3.52 -8.11 -7.62
C SER A 89 2.55 -7.10 -8.23
N CYS A 90 1.56 -6.65 -7.45
CA CYS A 90 0.71 -5.53 -7.83
C CYS A 90 1.45 -4.19 -7.73
N ALA A 91 1.00 -3.17 -8.47
CA ALA A 91 1.58 -1.82 -8.48
C ALA A 91 1.71 -1.21 -7.07
N ASN A 92 0.66 -1.31 -6.25
CA ASN A 92 0.67 -0.83 -4.86
C ASN A 92 1.78 -1.45 -4.00
N CYS A 93 2.05 -2.74 -4.18
CA CYS A 93 3.13 -3.41 -3.44
C CYS A 93 4.48 -3.19 -4.09
N HIS A 94 4.56 -3.03 -5.41
CA HIS A 94 5.83 -2.72 -6.08
C HIS A 94 6.39 -1.36 -5.63
N PHE A 95 5.50 -0.40 -5.35
CA PHE A 95 5.85 0.90 -4.79
C PHE A 95 6.69 0.74 -3.51
N ASN A 96 7.74 1.56 -3.38
CA ASN A 96 8.75 1.48 -2.31
C ASN A 96 9.45 0.11 -2.17
N SER A 97 9.43 -0.72 -3.22
CA SER A 97 10.07 -2.04 -3.24
C SER A 97 9.45 -3.03 -2.23
N GLU A 98 8.18 -2.87 -1.88
CA GLU A 98 7.45 -3.74 -0.94
C GLU A 98 6.85 -5.00 -1.62
N GLY A 99 7.27 -5.32 -2.85
CA GLY A 99 6.65 -6.34 -3.69
C GLY A 99 6.64 -7.74 -3.07
N ALA A 100 7.58 -8.02 -2.16
CA ALA A 100 7.64 -9.26 -1.39
C ALA A 100 6.44 -9.48 -0.44
N ARG A 101 5.72 -8.42 -0.07
CA ARG A 101 4.50 -8.50 0.76
C ARG A 101 3.24 -8.78 -0.04
N CYS A 102 3.33 -8.76 -1.37
CA CYS A 102 2.18 -8.98 -2.25
C CYS A 102 1.81 -10.46 -2.29
N SER A 103 0.57 -10.80 -1.93
CA SER A 103 0.09 -12.19 -2.00
C SER A 103 -0.11 -12.71 -3.42
N PHE A 104 -0.09 -11.84 -4.44
CA PHE A 104 -0.09 -12.26 -5.85
C PHE A 104 1.28 -12.66 -6.34
N ARG A 105 2.33 -12.15 -5.69
CA ARG A 105 3.68 -12.50 -6.05
C ARG A 105 3.90 -13.93 -5.64
N ALA A 106 4.04 -14.82 -6.62
CA ALA A 106 4.40 -16.19 -6.37
C ALA A 106 5.69 -16.20 -5.51
N PRO A 107 5.77 -17.06 -4.48
CA PRO A 107 7.02 -17.26 -3.77
C PRO A 107 8.06 -17.63 -4.83
N VAL A 108 9.20 -16.92 -4.82
CA VAL A 108 10.35 -17.34 -5.61
C VAL A 108 10.82 -18.62 -4.95
N GLY A 109 10.21 -19.74 -5.34
CA GLY A 109 10.76 -21.05 -5.05
C GLY A 109 12.16 -21.12 -5.66
N PRO A 110 13.04 -22.00 -5.13
CA PRO A 110 14.25 -22.33 -5.85
C PRO A 110 13.86 -22.74 -7.29
N PRO A 111 14.67 -22.37 -8.30
CA PRO A 111 14.40 -22.79 -9.67
C PRO A 111 14.14 -24.30 -9.67
N PRO A 112 13.14 -24.79 -10.44
CA PRO A 112 12.90 -26.22 -10.52
C PRO A 112 14.23 -26.91 -10.88
N PRO A 113 14.61 -27.99 -10.17
CA PRO A 113 15.82 -28.69 -10.51
C PRO A 113 15.75 -29.11 -11.99
N PRO A 114 16.89 -29.12 -12.72
CA PRO A 114 16.89 -29.57 -14.10
C PRO A 114 16.23 -30.97 -14.19
N PRO A 115 15.56 -31.32 -15.30
CA PRO A 115 14.74 -32.54 -15.39
C PRO A 115 15.51 -33.81 -15.01
N ALA A 116 16.82 -33.85 -15.27
CA ALA A 116 17.69 -34.94 -14.83
C ALA A 116 17.79 -35.07 -13.30
N LEU A 117 17.90 -33.94 -12.58
CA LEU A 117 17.96 -33.91 -11.12
C LEU A 117 16.57 -34.16 -10.51
N ALA A 118 15.50 -33.66 -11.12
CA ALA A 118 14.13 -33.96 -10.72
C ALA A 118 13.82 -35.47 -10.82
N ALA A 119 14.22 -36.10 -11.92
CA ALA A 119 14.09 -37.54 -12.12
C ALA A 119 14.93 -38.34 -11.11
N ALA A 120 16.15 -37.89 -10.80
CA ALA A 120 17.01 -38.53 -9.82
C ALA A 120 16.44 -38.46 -8.39
N ILE A 121 15.90 -37.30 -7.98
CA ILE A 121 15.25 -37.12 -6.68
C ILE A 121 14.02 -38.04 -6.55
N ASN A 122 13.17 -38.08 -7.60
CA ASN A 122 12.00 -38.95 -7.62
C ASN A 122 12.38 -40.44 -7.60
N ALA A 123 13.42 -40.84 -8.34
CA ALA A 123 13.93 -42.22 -8.33
C ALA A 123 14.52 -42.61 -6.98
N ALA A 124 15.25 -41.71 -6.32
CA ALA A 124 15.81 -41.94 -4.99
C ALA A 124 14.72 -42.07 -3.91
N TRP A 125 13.63 -41.29 -4.00
CA TRP A 125 12.49 -41.43 -3.09
C TRP A 125 11.73 -42.74 -3.32
N ALA A 126 11.51 -43.11 -4.59
CA ALA A 126 10.87 -44.38 -4.95
C ALA A 126 11.67 -45.59 -4.46
N ALA A 127 13.01 -45.53 -4.54
CA ALA A 127 13.90 -46.57 -4.03
C ALA A 127 13.86 -46.69 -2.49
N GLN A 128 13.76 -45.56 -1.77
CA GLN A 128 13.64 -45.55 -0.30
C GLN A 128 12.26 -46.01 0.20
N SER A 129 11.24 -45.93 -0.65
CA SER A 129 9.87 -46.34 -0.31
C SER A 129 9.59 -47.82 -0.60
N GLN A 130 10.55 -48.57 -1.15
CA GLN A 130 10.43 -50.01 -1.31
C GLN A 130 10.96 -50.72 -0.05
N PRO A 131 10.10 -51.38 0.75
CA PRO A 131 10.58 -52.26 1.80
C PRO A 131 11.31 -53.46 1.14
N PRO A 132 12.51 -53.84 1.61
CA PRO A 132 13.18 -55.01 1.07
C PRO A 132 12.42 -56.27 1.47
N GLY A 133 11.90 -56.98 0.46
CA GLY A 133 11.67 -58.42 0.48
C GLY A 133 10.77 -58.99 1.58
N LEU A 134 9.49 -58.58 1.62
CA LEU A 134 8.47 -59.38 2.30
C LEU A 134 7.85 -60.37 1.30
N PRO A 135 7.84 -61.69 1.59
CA PRO A 135 7.14 -62.67 0.76
C PRO A 135 5.62 -62.42 0.80
N PRO A 136 4.86 -62.88 -0.22
CA PRO A 136 3.42 -62.71 -0.26
C PRO A 136 2.78 -63.39 0.97
N ILE A 137 2.25 -62.57 1.88
CA ILE A 137 1.47 -63.05 3.02
C ILE A 137 0.13 -63.52 2.48
N GLY A 138 0.02 -64.83 2.30
CA GLY A 138 -1.27 -65.50 2.17
C GLY A 138 -2.12 -65.27 3.42
N SER A 139 -3.38 -64.92 3.17
CA SER A 139 -4.55 -65.26 3.98
C SER A 139 -4.44 -65.02 5.49
N ARG A 140 -4.59 -63.76 5.91
CA ARG A 140 -4.93 -63.45 7.32
C ARG A 140 -6.43 -63.15 7.42
N PRO A 141 -7.19 -63.87 8.26
CA PRO A 141 -8.62 -63.60 8.45
C PRO A 141 -8.85 -62.25 9.16
N PRO A 142 -10.03 -61.62 8.96
CA PRO A 142 -10.33 -60.30 9.52
C PRO A 142 -10.44 -60.35 11.06
N PRO A 143 -10.02 -59.29 11.77
CA PRO A 143 -10.24 -59.18 13.20
C PRO A 143 -11.72 -58.86 13.53
N PRO A 144 -12.19 -59.23 14.74
CA PRO A 144 -13.57 -58.97 15.17
C PRO A 144 -13.82 -57.48 15.47
N PRO A 145 -15.09 -57.03 15.41
CA PRO A 145 -15.47 -55.66 15.72
C PRO A 145 -15.66 -55.46 17.23
N ASN A 146 -14.99 -54.46 17.80
CA ASN A 146 -15.37 -53.58 18.91
C ASN A 146 -14.26 -53.36 19.95
N ALA A 147 -13.87 -52.10 20.12
CA ALA A 147 -13.67 -51.47 21.42
C ALA A 147 -13.70 -49.95 21.20
N GLY A 148 -14.49 -49.25 22.02
CA GLY A 148 -14.87 -47.85 21.82
C GLY A 148 -13.75 -46.82 22.05
N PRO A 149 -14.08 -45.52 21.90
CA PRO A 149 -13.14 -44.43 22.05
C PRO A 149 -12.81 -44.20 23.54
N GLY A 150 -11.54 -44.44 23.90
CA GLY A 150 -10.99 -44.06 25.20
C GLY A 150 -10.87 -42.54 25.38
N PRO A 151 -10.89 -42.05 26.63
CA PRO A 151 -10.94 -40.63 26.94
C PRO A 151 -9.62 -39.91 26.65
N ARG A 152 -9.75 -38.71 26.06
CA ARG A 152 -8.64 -37.78 25.81
C ARG A 152 -8.08 -37.22 27.13
N PRO A 153 -6.76 -37.13 27.32
CA PRO A 153 -6.19 -36.40 28.44
C PRO A 153 -6.38 -34.88 28.29
N PRO A 154 -6.49 -34.13 29.40
CA PRO A 154 -6.73 -32.69 29.36
C PRO A 154 -5.50 -31.91 28.87
N ARG A 155 -5.76 -30.95 27.99
CA ARG A 155 -4.84 -29.88 27.58
C ARG A 155 -4.37 -29.12 28.82
N ARG A 156 -3.06 -29.12 29.08
CA ARG A 156 -2.43 -28.14 29.97
C ARG A 156 -2.43 -26.78 29.27
N LEU A 157 -3.23 -25.85 29.78
CA LEU A 157 -3.11 -24.42 29.48
C LEU A 157 -1.87 -23.91 30.22
N ALA A 158 -0.82 -23.55 29.48
CA ALA A 158 0.27 -22.75 30.02
C ALA A 158 -0.17 -21.28 30.01
N ALA A 159 -0.36 -20.73 31.21
CA ALA A 159 -0.54 -19.30 31.43
C ALA A 159 0.80 -18.60 31.12
N ALA A 160 0.85 -17.81 30.04
CA ALA A 160 1.93 -16.88 29.82
C ALA A 160 1.71 -15.67 30.73
N ALA A 161 2.57 -15.56 31.75
CA ALA A 161 2.63 -14.41 32.64
C ALA A 161 2.96 -13.14 31.84
N ILE A 162 2.16 -12.10 32.08
CA ILE A 162 2.34 -10.76 31.54
C ILE A 162 3.37 -10.08 32.45
N THR A 163 4.62 -9.99 32.00
CA THR A 163 5.64 -9.22 32.71
C THR A 163 5.46 -7.75 32.36
N THR A 164 4.74 -7.01 33.21
CA THR A 164 4.71 -5.55 33.20
C THR A 164 5.99 -5.01 33.82
N THR A 165 6.85 -4.38 33.02
CA THR A 165 7.95 -3.54 33.49
C THR A 165 7.43 -2.12 33.78
N PRO A 166 7.66 -1.54 34.97
CA PRO A 166 7.36 -0.14 35.24
C PRO A 166 8.52 0.75 34.76
N LEU A 167 8.18 1.85 34.06
CA LEU A 167 9.09 2.97 33.83
C LEU A 167 9.08 3.88 35.08
N PRO A 168 10.26 4.30 35.59
CA PRO A 168 10.34 5.35 36.59
C PRO A 168 10.46 6.73 35.92
N GLY A 169 9.85 7.75 36.54
CA GLY A 169 10.27 9.13 36.37
C GLY A 169 9.18 10.12 35.96
N ALA A 170 8.25 10.39 36.87
CA ALA A 170 7.51 11.65 36.88
C ALA A 170 8.41 12.76 37.46
N GLY A 171 8.52 13.87 36.75
CA GLY A 171 9.04 15.13 37.27
C GLY A 171 8.29 16.28 36.58
N PRO A 172 7.59 17.16 37.32
CA PRO A 172 6.91 18.32 36.75
C PRO A 172 7.89 19.50 36.71
N ALA A 173 8.20 20.00 35.51
CA ALA A 173 8.94 21.24 35.35
C ALA A 173 8.04 22.27 34.66
N ALA A 174 7.60 23.23 35.47
CA ALA A 174 6.86 24.41 35.07
C ALA A 174 7.62 25.19 33.99
N ALA A 175 6.99 25.40 32.83
CA ALA A 175 7.46 26.34 31.83
C ALA A 175 6.63 27.62 31.92
N ARG A 176 7.26 28.65 32.49
CA ARG A 176 6.82 30.04 32.45
C ARG A 176 6.69 30.51 31.00
N ALA A 177 5.56 31.15 30.70
CA ALA A 177 5.38 31.95 29.50
C ALA A 177 6.31 33.17 29.49
N PRO A 178 6.81 33.58 28.31
CA PRO A 178 6.99 34.97 27.99
C PRO A 178 5.86 35.45 27.08
N ALA A 179 5.15 36.47 27.55
CA ALA A 179 4.32 37.32 26.71
C ALA A 179 5.24 38.11 25.78
N THR A 180 5.13 37.86 24.47
CA THR A 180 5.73 38.74 23.46
C THR A 180 4.62 39.25 22.56
N THR A 181 4.04 40.37 22.99
CA THR A 181 3.24 41.27 22.17
C THR A 181 4.13 41.78 21.03
N GLY A 182 4.10 41.08 19.90
CA GLY A 182 4.68 41.53 18.64
C GLY A 182 3.56 41.69 17.62
N GLN A 183 3.00 42.89 17.52
CA GLN A 183 2.11 43.26 16.43
C GLN A 183 2.88 43.11 15.11
N ILE A 184 2.56 42.07 14.34
CA ILE A 184 3.01 41.99 12.94
C ILE A 184 2.22 43.04 12.17
N ARG A 185 2.92 44.11 11.81
CA ARG A 185 2.42 45.19 10.95
C ARG A 185 1.85 44.59 9.66
N ARG A 186 0.59 44.93 9.35
CA ARG A 186 0.06 44.81 7.99
C ARG A 186 0.93 45.67 7.06
N PRO A 187 1.50 45.13 5.97
CA PRO A 187 2.07 45.98 4.94
C PRO A 187 0.95 46.78 4.27
N ARG A 188 1.18 48.08 4.24
CA ARG A 188 0.35 49.11 3.65
C ARG A 188 0.34 48.90 2.13
N ALA A 189 -0.83 49.03 1.52
CA ALA A 189 -1.02 48.97 0.08
C ALA A 189 -0.04 49.91 -0.64
N ALA A 190 0.80 49.33 -1.50
CA ALA A 190 1.46 50.01 -2.59
C ALA A 190 1.28 49.09 -3.80
N ALA A 191 0.60 49.63 -4.81
CA ALA A 191 0.33 49.01 -6.07
C ALA A 191 1.66 48.66 -6.77
N ASP A 192 1.85 47.40 -7.10
CA ASP A 192 2.40 46.96 -8.39
C ASP A 192 2.03 45.48 -8.59
N ALA A 193 1.51 45.19 -9.77
CA ALA A 193 0.84 43.95 -10.12
C ALA A 193 1.84 42.81 -10.36
N ALA A 194 1.82 41.78 -9.50
CA ALA A 194 2.13 40.37 -9.79
C ALA A 194 2.10 39.58 -8.46
N GLY A 195 0.90 39.25 -7.97
CA GLY A 195 0.76 38.30 -6.86
C GLY A 195 1.16 36.87 -7.29
N PRO A 196 1.38 35.94 -6.33
CA PRO A 196 1.77 34.56 -6.60
C PRO A 196 0.59 33.73 -7.12
N GLU A 197 -0.10 34.16 -8.17
CA GLU A 197 -1.24 33.41 -8.74
C GLU A 197 -0.81 32.16 -9.52
N THR A 198 0.49 31.96 -9.68
CA THR A 198 1.03 30.77 -10.34
C THR A 198 1.52 29.76 -9.29
N LEU A 199 1.36 28.47 -9.60
CA LEU A 199 1.92 27.38 -8.78
C LEU A 199 3.40 27.61 -8.47
N SER A 200 4.16 28.15 -9.43
CA SER A 200 5.57 28.51 -9.26
C SER A 200 5.79 29.55 -8.15
N GLY A 201 4.95 30.59 -8.07
CA GLY A 201 5.02 31.60 -7.01
C GLY A 201 4.76 31.02 -5.62
N PHE A 202 3.72 30.18 -5.49
CA PHE A 202 3.45 29.47 -4.24
C PHE A 202 4.59 28.54 -3.81
N LEU A 203 5.27 27.90 -4.77
CA LEU A 203 6.41 27.03 -4.49
C LEU A 203 7.64 27.81 -4.01
N GLU A 204 7.91 28.99 -4.57
CA GLU A 204 9.00 29.86 -4.10
C GLU A 204 8.73 30.39 -2.69
N GLU A 205 7.50 30.83 -2.42
CA GLU A 205 7.09 31.25 -1.08
C GLU A 205 7.23 30.11 -0.06
N ALA A 206 6.76 28.90 -0.40
CA ALA A 206 6.88 27.74 0.46
C ALA A 206 8.35 27.30 0.70
N ARG A 207 9.28 27.62 -0.20
CA ARG A 207 10.72 27.37 -0.01
C ARG A 207 11.35 28.34 0.98
N GLY A 208 10.83 29.56 1.09
CA GLY A 208 11.28 30.56 2.06
C GLY A 208 10.87 30.27 3.51
N LEU A 209 9.82 29.45 3.70
CA LEU A 209 9.30 29.10 5.01
C LEU A 209 10.13 28.02 5.73
N THR A 210 10.23 28.16 7.05
CA THR A 210 10.76 27.13 7.93
C THR A 210 9.86 25.89 7.94
N ARG A 211 10.37 24.77 8.49
CA ARG A 211 9.59 23.54 8.63
C ARG A 211 8.33 23.74 9.50
N ALA A 212 8.46 24.50 10.60
CA ALA A 212 7.37 24.78 11.51
C ALA A 212 6.28 25.64 10.83
N GLU A 213 6.68 26.69 10.12
CA GLU A 213 5.76 27.56 9.39
C GLU A 213 5.01 26.79 8.29
N ARG A 214 5.71 25.94 7.52
CA ARG A 214 5.05 25.06 6.55
C ARG A 214 4.02 24.13 7.18
N SER A 215 4.32 23.56 8.35
CA SER A 215 3.36 22.70 9.05
C SER A 215 2.13 23.48 9.53
N ALA A 216 2.31 24.70 10.05
CA ALA A 216 1.22 25.56 10.48
C ALA A 216 0.34 26.00 9.30
N LEU A 217 0.96 26.41 8.18
CA LEU A 217 0.24 26.79 6.97
C LEU A 217 -0.55 25.59 6.40
N THR A 218 0.03 24.40 6.39
CA THR A 218 -0.66 23.18 5.95
C THR A 218 -1.88 22.90 6.83
N ALA A 219 -1.75 22.99 8.15
CA ALA A 219 -2.86 22.81 9.08
C ALA A 219 -3.98 23.83 8.85
N GLN A 220 -3.62 25.10 8.59
CA GLN A 220 -4.58 26.15 8.28
C GLN A 220 -5.31 25.89 6.96
N LEU A 221 -4.60 25.47 5.90
CA LEU A 221 -5.22 25.13 4.62
C LEU A 221 -6.16 23.94 4.74
N HIS A 222 -5.80 22.92 5.52
CA HIS A 222 -6.67 21.79 5.81
C HIS A 222 -7.97 22.23 6.50
N LEU A 223 -7.89 23.14 7.48
CA LEU A 223 -9.07 23.67 8.16
C LEU A 223 -9.98 24.44 7.19
N ARG A 224 -9.40 25.23 6.28
CA ARG A 224 -10.16 25.96 5.26
C ARG A 224 -10.85 25.03 4.26
N LEU A 225 -10.17 23.99 3.79
CA LEU A 225 -10.77 23.00 2.90
C LEU A 225 -11.92 22.24 3.59
N ALA A 226 -11.77 21.92 4.88
CA ALA A 226 -12.84 21.29 5.66
C ALA A 226 -14.06 22.21 5.82
N ALA A 227 -13.85 23.51 6.06
CA ALA A 227 -14.95 24.47 6.16
C ALA A 227 -15.71 24.63 4.84
N LEU A 228 -14.99 24.67 3.70
CA LEU A 228 -15.62 24.72 2.38
C LEU A 228 -16.42 23.44 2.08
N ALA A 229 -15.88 22.27 2.44
CA ALA A 229 -16.60 21.02 2.24
C ALA A 229 -17.88 20.93 3.08
N ALA A 230 -17.88 21.52 4.29
CA ALA A 230 -19.09 21.60 5.11
C ALA A 230 -20.13 22.54 4.50
N ALA A 231 -19.72 23.72 4.05
CA ALA A 231 -20.63 24.67 3.40
C ALA A 231 -21.28 24.08 2.14
N ASN A 232 -20.49 23.41 1.30
CA ASN A 232 -21.04 22.75 0.11
C ASN A 232 -22.02 21.61 0.46
N ALA A 233 -21.80 20.91 1.57
CA ALA A 233 -22.72 19.85 2.01
C ALA A 233 -24.03 20.44 2.55
N GLU A 234 -23.97 21.58 3.25
CA GLU A 234 -25.17 22.32 3.66
C GLU A 234 -25.96 22.81 2.44
N GLU A 235 -25.28 23.34 1.41
CA GLU A 235 -25.92 23.73 0.14
C GLU A 235 -26.57 22.53 -0.58
N GLU A 236 -25.92 21.36 -0.64
CA GLU A 236 -26.49 20.13 -1.23
C GLU A 236 -27.71 19.62 -0.44
N GLU A 237 -27.69 19.69 0.89
CA GLU A 237 -28.85 19.31 1.73
C GLU A 237 -30.04 20.28 1.52
N GLU A 238 -29.80 21.58 1.40
CA GLU A 238 -30.83 22.58 1.09
C GLU A 238 -31.45 22.34 -0.31
N GLU A 239 -30.63 22.04 -1.32
CA GLU A 239 -31.12 21.71 -2.67
C GLU A 239 -31.97 20.43 -2.68
N GLU A 240 -31.57 19.39 -1.93
CA GLU A 240 -32.36 18.15 -1.80
C GLU A 240 -33.70 18.40 -1.09
N GLU A 241 -33.73 19.24 -0.05
CA GLU A 241 -34.97 19.62 0.64
C GLU A 241 -35.92 20.41 -0.27
N GLU A 242 -35.39 21.35 -1.07
CA GLU A 242 -36.19 22.11 -2.06
C GLU A 242 -36.77 21.19 -3.16
N GLU A 243 -36.00 20.20 -3.65
CA GLU A 243 -36.49 19.22 -4.64
C GLU A 243 -37.58 18.29 -4.09
N GLU A 244 -37.57 17.97 -2.78
CA GLU A 244 -38.62 17.18 -2.13
C GLU A 244 -39.92 17.97 -1.90
N GLU A 245 -39.88 19.30 -1.88
CA GLU A 245 -41.03 20.18 -1.68
C GLU A 245 -41.82 20.51 -2.97
N GLU A 246 -41.24 20.32 -4.17
CA GLU A 246 -41.88 20.54 -5.49
C GLU A 246 -42.68 19.33 -6.04
#